data_AF-A0A448FBY3-F1
#
_entry.id   AF-A0A448FBY3-F1
#
_cell.length_a   1.000
_cell.length_b   1.000
_cell.length_c   1.000
_cell.angle_alpha   90.00
_cell.angle_beta   90.00
_cell.angle_gamma   90.00
#
_symmetry.space_group_name_H-M   'P 1'
#
loop_
_entity.id
_entity.type
_entity.pdbx_description
1 polymer ?
#
loop_
_entity_poly.entity_id
_entity_poly.type
_entity_poly.pdbx_seq_one_letter_code
_entity_poly.pdbx_strand_id
1 'polypeptide(L)'
;MMKNRIRLKQKYYSGQSLVSLMLSVSLSSFLLLVILQFYSQHQQQNQEILLRLQLQTELQRVVQLMGKDLARTGFRAVSEKLTKDNLSLFEQPNQPSAITIAQMNAEKNNSCVVFFYDLDVNGCVGGQYKGDTCLANGRNATKEIERELFGYRLNKKMLETRLTYKSAVKQNCSLEDCQRYTQQSACNHGGWVDLLDDKEYEISHLTFDWLAEQKGIEVRLIGNLKQNKKIIYETAIVVPLLNGGVP
;
A
#
# COMPACT_ATOMS: atom_id res chain seq x y z
N MET A 1 -4.94 -65.51 -84.62
CA MET A 1 -4.47 -65.60 -83.23
C MET A 1 -4.71 -64.26 -82.54
N MET A 2 -5.47 -64.30 -81.44
CA MET A 2 -5.65 -63.33 -80.33
C MET A 2 -5.72 -61.80 -80.60
N LYS A 3 -6.94 -61.26 -80.38
CA LYS A 3 -7.21 -59.86 -80.03
C LYS A 3 -6.58 -59.53 -78.67
N ASN A 4 -5.63 -58.60 -78.63
CA ASN A 4 -5.22 -57.96 -77.36
C ASN A 4 -5.92 -56.60 -77.23
N ARG A 5 -7.02 -56.56 -76.50
CA ARG A 5 -7.60 -55.30 -76.01
C ARG A 5 -7.04 -55.02 -74.62
N ILE A 6 -6.11 -54.08 -74.54
CA ILE A 6 -5.64 -53.53 -73.27
C ILE A 6 -6.78 -52.68 -72.70
N ARG A 7 -7.42 -53.14 -71.62
CA ARG A 7 -8.33 -52.31 -70.81
C ARG A 7 -7.50 -51.53 -69.80
N LEU A 8 -7.32 -50.24 -70.04
CA LEU A 8 -6.88 -49.32 -69.00
C LEU A 8 -7.97 -49.24 -67.92
N LYS A 9 -7.65 -49.68 -66.70
CA LYS A 9 -8.55 -49.65 -65.54
C LYS A 9 -8.55 -48.23 -64.99
N GLN A 10 -9.42 -47.36 -65.50
CA GLN A 10 -9.57 -46.00 -64.98
C GLN A 10 -10.22 -46.07 -63.60
N LYS A 11 -9.48 -45.64 -62.57
CA LYS A 11 -9.93 -45.63 -61.18
C LYS A 11 -10.96 -44.50 -61.02
N TYR A 12 -12.24 -44.86 -60.91
CA TYR A 12 -13.29 -43.87 -60.64
C TYR A 12 -13.10 -43.34 -59.22
N TYR A 13 -12.79 -42.06 -59.09
CA TYR A 13 -12.85 -41.36 -57.81
C TYR A 13 -14.32 -41.06 -57.51
N SER A 14 -14.87 -41.70 -56.48
CA SER A 14 -16.19 -41.34 -55.95
C SER A 14 -16.08 -40.00 -55.23
N GLY A 15 -16.75 -38.96 -55.75
CA GLY A 15 -16.90 -37.69 -55.05
C GLY A 15 -17.69 -37.86 -53.75
N GLN A 16 -17.48 -36.94 -52.80
CA GLN A 16 -18.26 -36.91 -51.58
C GLN A 16 -19.72 -36.52 -51.88
N SER A 17 -20.66 -37.13 -51.17
CA SER A 17 -22.07 -36.75 -51.23
C SER A 17 -22.26 -35.33 -50.70
N LEU A 18 -23.13 -34.53 -51.33
CA LEU A 18 -23.50 -33.19 -50.85
C LEU A 18 -23.92 -33.21 -49.37
N VAL A 19 -24.65 -34.25 -48.94
CA VAL A 19 -25.08 -34.43 -47.55
C VAL A 19 -23.89 -34.65 -46.62
N SER A 20 -22.90 -35.45 -47.03
CA SER A 20 -21.68 -35.65 -46.24
C SER A 20 -20.89 -34.35 -46.08
N LEU A 21 -20.86 -33.52 -47.12
CA LEU A 21 -20.19 -32.24 -47.11
C LEU A 21 -20.91 -31.27 -46.18
N MET A 22 -22.24 -31.18 -46.25
CA MET A 22 -23.04 -30.35 -45.34
C MET A 22 -22.89 -30.80 -43.87
N LEU A 23 -22.88 -32.10 -43.60
CA LEU A 23 -22.66 -32.63 -42.25
C LEU A 23 -21.26 -32.27 -41.73
N SER A 24 -20.23 -32.46 -42.55
CA SER A 24 -18.84 -32.14 -42.17
C SER A 24 -18.65 -30.65 -41.88
N VAL A 25 -19.24 -29.77 -42.70
CA VAL A 25 -19.18 -28.31 -42.52
C VAL A 25 -19.96 -27.91 -41.27
N SER A 26 -21.16 -28.45 -41.07
CA SER A 26 -21.98 -28.16 -39.89
C SER A 26 -21.26 -28.56 -38.60
N LEU A 27 -20.67 -29.76 -38.57
CA LEU A 27 -19.95 -30.25 -37.38
C LEU A 27 -18.68 -29.44 -37.11
N SER A 28 -17.92 -29.12 -38.17
CA SER A 28 -16.71 -28.28 -38.06
C SER A 28 -17.05 -26.87 -37.59
N SER A 29 -18.14 -26.30 -38.10
CA SER A 29 -18.59 -24.95 -37.72
C SER A 29 -19.07 -24.91 -36.27
N PHE A 30 -19.81 -25.94 -35.84
CA PHE A 30 -20.21 -26.09 -34.44
C PHE A 30 -18.99 -26.18 -33.52
N LEU A 31 -17.99 -27.00 -33.88
CA LEU A 31 -16.76 -27.15 -33.10
C LEU A 31 -15.96 -25.84 -33.02
N LEU A 32 -15.87 -25.08 -34.11
CA LEU A 32 -15.24 -23.76 -34.12
C LEU A 32 -15.96 -22.77 -33.19
N LEU A 33 -17.29 -22.76 -33.18
CA LEU A 33 -18.06 -21.88 -32.29
C LEU A 33 -17.80 -22.21 -30.82
N VAL A 34 -17.73 -23.49 -30.47
CA VAL A 34 -17.40 -23.92 -29.10
C VAL A 34 -16.00 -23.42 -28.68
N ILE A 35 -15.00 -23.56 -29.56
CA ILE A 35 -13.62 -23.08 -29.28
C ILE A 35 -13.60 -21.56 -29.13
N LEU A 36 -14.29 -20.81 -29.98
CA LEU A 36 -14.35 -19.35 -29.91
C LEU A 36 -15.00 -18.87 -28.60
N GLN A 37 -16.08 -19.52 -28.18
CA GLN A 37 -16.75 -19.21 -26.92
C GLN A 37 -15.85 -19.51 -25.72
N PHE A 38 -15.19 -20.68 -25.72
CA PHE A 38 -14.23 -21.05 -24.69
C PHE A 38 -13.07 -20.06 -24.60
N TYR A 39 -12.48 -19.68 -25.74
CA TYR A 39 -11.39 -18.70 -25.79
C TYR A 39 -11.82 -17.33 -25.27
N SER A 40 -13.00 -16.84 -25.69
CA SER A 40 -13.53 -15.55 -25.23
C SER A 40 -13.75 -15.54 -23.72
N GLN A 41 -14.33 -16.61 -23.18
CA GLN A 41 -14.54 -16.75 -21.74
C GLN A 41 -13.22 -16.79 -20.97
N HIS A 42 -12.24 -17.57 -21.45
CA HIS A 42 -10.91 -17.65 -20.82
C HIS A 42 -10.18 -16.30 -20.85
N GLN A 43 -10.30 -15.55 -21.94
CA GLN A 43 -9.67 -14.24 -22.04
C GLN A 43 -10.25 -13.27 -21.00
N GLN A 44 -11.57 -13.26 -20.82
CA GLN A 44 -12.23 -12.42 -19.80
C GLN A 44 -11.80 -12.82 -18.38
N GLN A 45 -11.76 -14.13 -18.10
CA GLN A 45 -11.30 -14.64 -16.81
C GLN A 45 -9.85 -14.27 -16.52
N ASN A 46 -8.95 -14.40 -17.51
CA ASN A 46 -7.54 -14.04 -17.36
C ASN A 46 -7.35 -12.55 -17.08
N GLN A 47 -8.12 -11.68 -17.74
CA GLN A 47 -8.10 -10.25 -17.46
C GLN A 47 -8.56 -9.95 -16.02
N GLU A 48 -9.63 -10.59 -15.56
CA GLU A 48 -10.12 -10.41 -14.19
C GLU A 48 -9.08 -10.89 -13.15
N ILE A 49 -8.45 -12.04 -13.39
CA ILE A 49 -7.39 -12.58 -12.53
C ILE A 49 -6.21 -11.62 -12.47
N LEU A 50 -5.77 -11.08 -13.62
CA LEU A 50 -4.67 -10.13 -13.67
C LEU A 50 -4.97 -8.86 -12.87
N LEU A 51 -6.18 -8.31 -13.00
CA LEU A 51 -6.62 -7.15 -12.21
C LEU A 51 -6.67 -7.43 -10.70
N ARG A 52 -7.13 -8.62 -10.30
CA ARG A 52 -7.09 -9.06 -8.90
C ARG A 52 -5.67 -9.14 -8.36
N LEU A 53 -4.75 -9.74 -9.13
CA LEU A 53 -3.34 -9.86 -8.75
C LEU A 53 -2.64 -8.51 -8.65
N GLN A 54 -2.97 -7.58 -9.56
CA GLN A 54 -2.47 -6.21 -9.53
C GLN A 54 -2.89 -5.52 -8.23
N LEU A 55 -4.20 -5.51 -7.93
CA LEU A 55 -4.73 -4.91 -6.69
C LEU A 55 -4.10 -5.55 -5.45
N GLN A 56 -4.01 -6.88 -5.42
CA GLN A 56 -3.37 -7.61 -4.33
C GLN A 56 -1.91 -7.21 -4.13
N THR A 57 -1.14 -7.12 -5.22
CA THR A 57 0.28 -6.75 -5.17
C THR A 57 0.47 -5.34 -4.63
N GLU A 58 -0.33 -4.39 -5.10
CA GLU A 58 -0.25 -2.99 -4.66
C GLU A 58 -0.65 -2.84 -3.18
N LEU A 59 -1.78 -3.40 -2.75
CA LEU A 59 -2.19 -3.30 -1.35
C LEU A 59 -1.22 -4.03 -0.43
N GLN A 60 -0.68 -5.19 -0.84
CA GLN A 60 0.33 -5.89 -0.06
C GLN A 60 1.61 -5.06 0.08
N ARG A 61 2.10 -4.47 -1.02
CA ARG A 61 3.29 -3.60 -1.01
C ARG A 61 3.10 -2.42 -0.06
N VAL A 62 1.94 -1.80 -0.09
CA VAL A 62 1.58 -0.68 0.77
C VAL A 62 1.56 -1.08 2.25
N VAL A 63 0.94 -2.20 2.59
CA VAL A 63 0.91 -2.69 3.98
C VAL A 63 2.30 -3.09 4.47
N GLN A 64 3.15 -3.66 3.61
CA GLN A 64 4.55 -3.96 3.95
C GLN A 64 5.36 -2.67 4.17
N LEU A 65 5.13 -1.63 3.37
CA LEU A 65 5.75 -0.31 3.56
C LEU A 65 5.34 0.29 4.92
N MET A 66 4.03 0.32 5.22
CA MET A 66 3.54 0.78 6.52
C MET A 66 4.14 -0.04 7.66
N GLY A 67 4.19 -1.36 7.54
CA GLY A 67 4.77 -2.25 8.54
C GLY A 67 6.25 -1.99 8.80
N LYS A 68 7.04 -1.77 7.75
CA LYS A 68 8.46 -1.42 7.86
C LYS A 68 8.67 -0.10 8.60
N ASP A 69 7.86 0.91 8.31
CA ASP A 69 8.00 2.23 8.93
C ASP A 69 7.52 2.21 10.39
N LEU A 70 6.40 1.54 10.67
CA LEU A 70 5.86 1.36 12.02
C LEU A 70 6.78 0.53 12.92
N ALA A 71 7.49 -0.46 12.38
CA ALA A 71 8.46 -1.24 13.16
C ALA A 71 9.62 -0.38 13.68
N ARG A 72 9.88 0.77 13.05
CA ARG A 72 10.93 1.72 13.44
C ARG A 72 10.45 2.79 14.40
N THR A 73 9.14 2.92 14.63
CA THR A 73 8.55 3.87 15.57
C THR A 73 9.28 3.89 16.90
N GLY A 74 9.63 5.09 17.38
CA GLY A 74 10.32 5.28 18.66
C GLY A 74 11.81 4.90 18.67
N PHE A 75 12.37 4.49 17.53
CA PHE A 75 13.82 4.28 17.42
C PHE A 75 14.55 5.60 17.70
N ARG A 76 15.54 5.50 18.60
CA ARG A 76 16.41 6.59 19.04
C ARG A 76 17.85 6.12 18.97
N ALA A 77 18.71 6.82 18.23
CA ALA A 77 20.13 6.49 18.23
C ALA A 77 20.81 7.02 19.49
N VAL A 78 21.76 6.24 20.02
CA VAL A 78 22.65 6.73 21.08
C VAL A 78 23.85 7.39 20.39
N SER A 79 24.03 8.68 20.62
CA SER A 79 25.15 9.46 20.08
C SER A 79 26.00 10.00 21.21
N GLU A 80 27.27 9.58 21.29
CA GLU A 80 28.21 10.07 22.31
C GLU A 80 28.49 11.58 22.22
N LYS A 81 28.22 12.17 21.06
CA LYS A 81 28.42 13.60 20.80
C LYS A 81 27.24 14.46 21.27
N LEU A 82 26.13 13.84 21.67
CA LEU A 82 24.90 14.53 22.04
C LEU A 82 24.78 14.60 23.55
N THR A 83 24.72 15.82 24.10
CA THR A 83 24.51 16.06 25.53
C THR A 83 23.03 16.24 25.87
N LYS A 84 22.21 16.74 24.94
CA LYS A 84 20.76 16.91 25.11
C LYS A 84 19.99 16.64 23.83
N ASP A 85 19.09 15.67 23.87
CA ASP A 85 18.12 15.39 22.81
C ASP A 85 16.87 16.30 22.92
N ASN A 86 16.04 16.22 21.88
CA ASN A 86 14.75 16.91 21.79
C ASN A 86 13.55 15.94 21.76
N LEU A 87 13.75 14.64 22.05
CA LEU A 87 12.74 13.58 21.91
C LEU A 87 11.50 13.88 22.78
N SER A 88 11.74 14.37 24.00
CA SER A 88 10.69 14.78 24.95
C SER A 88 9.73 15.85 24.41
N LEU A 89 10.12 16.62 23.38
CA LEU A 89 9.23 17.59 22.74
C LEU A 89 8.17 16.92 21.83
N PHE A 90 8.44 15.70 21.35
CA PHE A 90 7.59 14.97 20.41
C PHE A 90 6.84 13.80 21.05
N GLU A 91 7.35 13.31 22.18
CA GLU A 91 6.74 12.24 22.97
C GLU A 91 5.36 12.64 23.53
N GLN A 92 4.42 11.69 23.47
CA GLN A 92 3.12 11.75 24.12
C GLN A 92 3.25 11.42 25.62
N PRO A 93 2.33 11.95 26.46
CA PRO A 93 2.36 11.69 27.91
C PRO A 93 2.07 10.22 28.27
N ASN A 94 1.35 9.49 27.42
CA ASN A 94 1.01 8.09 27.64
C ASN A 94 1.90 7.20 26.78
N GLN A 95 2.24 6.01 27.29
CA GLN A 95 2.88 4.99 26.47
C GLN A 95 1.88 4.35 25.49
N PRO A 96 2.34 3.92 24.30
CA PRO A 96 3.64 4.22 23.70
C PRO A 96 3.76 5.71 23.30
N SER A 97 4.86 6.35 23.70
CA SER A 97 5.00 7.82 23.60
C SER A 97 5.32 8.33 22.18
N ALA A 98 5.87 7.48 21.31
CA ALA A 98 6.36 7.87 19.99
C ALA A 98 5.31 7.76 18.87
N ILE A 99 4.07 7.37 19.21
CA ILE A 99 3.02 7.05 18.23
C ILE A 99 1.64 7.36 18.77
N THR A 100 0.78 7.86 17.89
CA THR A 100 -0.63 8.12 18.17
C THR A 100 -1.46 7.49 17.08
N ILE A 101 -2.41 6.65 17.48
CA ILE A 101 -3.49 6.16 16.63
C ILE A 101 -4.72 7.04 16.90
N ALA A 102 -5.30 7.57 15.84
CA ALA A 102 -6.45 8.48 15.90
C ALA A 102 -7.26 8.41 14.60
N GLN A 103 -7.96 9.49 14.28
CA GLN A 103 -8.79 9.62 13.09
C GLN A 103 -8.84 11.06 12.60
N MET A 104 -9.11 11.23 11.31
CA MET A 104 -9.56 12.50 10.75
C MET A 104 -11.03 12.74 11.15
N ASN A 105 -11.45 13.98 11.33
CA ASN A 105 -12.77 14.31 11.88
C ASN A 105 -13.97 13.70 11.11
N ALA A 106 -13.80 13.41 9.82
CA ALA A 106 -14.84 12.84 8.95
C ALA A 106 -14.69 11.32 8.70
N GLU A 107 -13.70 10.68 9.31
CA GLU A 107 -13.32 9.30 9.03
C GLU A 107 -13.56 8.40 10.26
N LYS A 108 -13.53 7.08 10.04
CA LYS A 108 -13.69 6.10 11.11
C LYS A 108 -12.56 6.21 12.15
N ASN A 109 -12.85 5.82 13.39
CA ASN A 109 -11.83 5.69 14.43
C ASN A 109 -10.69 4.78 13.96
N ASN A 110 -9.48 5.04 14.46
CA ASN A 110 -8.26 4.29 14.16
C ASN A 110 -7.86 4.30 12.66
N SER A 111 -8.34 5.25 11.87
CA SER A 111 -7.99 5.37 10.44
C SER A 111 -6.76 6.24 10.17
N CYS A 112 -6.10 6.74 11.21
CA CYS A 112 -4.90 7.54 11.11
C CYS A 112 -3.87 7.10 12.15
N VAL A 113 -2.62 7.04 11.75
CA VAL A 113 -1.48 6.84 12.64
C VAL A 113 -0.43 7.90 12.34
N VAL A 114 0.10 8.53 13.39
CA VAL A 114 1.23 9.46 13.29
C VAL A 114 2.28 9.05 14.30
N PHE A 115 3.54 9.11 13.89
CA PHE A 115 4.66 8.64 14.70
C PHE A 115 5.96 9.31 14.25
N PHE A 116 7.00 9.15 15.03
CA PHE A 116 8.33 9.61 14.68
C PHE A 116 9.38 8.54 14.99
N TYR A 117 10.52 8.66 14.33
CA TYR A 117 11.73 7.93 14.68
C TYR A 117 12.95 8.65 14.08
N ASP A 118 14.10 8.47 14.72
CA ASP A 118 15.38 8.98 14.26
C ASP A 118 15.82 8.24 12.98
N LEU A 119 15.70 8.90 11.83
CA LEU A 119 15.96 8.31 10.52
C LEU A 119 17.46 8.38 10.19
N ASP A 120 18.11 9.48 10.52
CA ASP A 120 19.51 9.75 10.18
C ASP A 120 20.52 9.29 11.26
N VAL A 121 20.02 8.70 12.35
CA VAL A 121 20.79 8.04 13.42
C VAL A 121 21.64 9.06 14.18
N ASN A 122 21.11 10.28 14.38
CA ASN A 122 21.83 11.39 15.01
C ASN A 122 21.48 11.58 16.49
N GLY A 123 20.46 10.88 17.00
CA GLY A 123 19.95 10.92 18.37
C GLY A 123 18.84 11.95 18.63
N CYS A 124 18.35 12.64 17.60
CA CYS A 124 17.39 13.72 17.70
C CYS A 124 16.29 13.59 16.64
N VAL A 125 15.18 14.28 16.88
CA VAL A 125 14.15 14.49 15.86
C VAL A 125 14.57 15.68 14.98
N GLY A 126 14.83 15.42 13.71
CA GLY A 126 15.37 16.38 12.74
C GLY A 126 16.90 16.41 12.69
N GLY A 127 17.44 16.95 11.60
CA GLY A 127 18.87 17.05 11.32
C GLY A 127 19.48 18.44 11.53
N GLN A 128 20.75 18.58 11.17
CA GLN A 128 21.47 19.87 11.06
C GLN A 128 21.41 20.76 12.33
N TYR A 129 21.67 20.20 13.52
CA TYR A 129 21.87 20.96 14.75
C TYR A 129 23.31 21.49 14.90
N LYS A 130 23.50 22.50 15.76
CA LYS A 130 24.80 23.11 16.03
C LYS A 130 25.36 22.62 17.36
N GLY A 131 26.62 22.20 17.36
CA GLY A 131 27.30 21.73 18.57
C GLY A 131 26.85 20.32 18.96
N ASP A 132 26.50 20.15 20.22
CA ASP A 132 26.22 18.89 20.90
C ASP A 132 24.78 18.81 21.45
N THR A 133 23.88 19.72 21.06
CA THR A 133 22.52 19.79 21.58
C THR A 133 21.47 19.97 20.49
N CYS A 134 20.37 19.23 20.63
CA CYS A 134 19.15 19.37 19.84
C CYS A 134 18.07 20.21 20.55
N LEU A 135 18.33 20.60 21.79
CA LEU A 135 17.44 21.39 22.63
C LEU A 135 18.14 22.67 23.10
N ALA A 136 17.56 23.82 22.76
CA ALA A 136 18.06 25.12 23.21
C ALA A 136 16.91 25.90 23.87
N ASN A 137 17.08 26.29 25.13
CA ASN A 137 16.10 27.08 25.90
C ASN A 137 14.68 26.44 25.93
N GLY A 138 14.59 25.11 26.01
CA GLY A 138 13.31 24.38 26.02
C GLY A 138 12.59 24.35 24.67
N ARG A 139 13.30 24.65 23.57
CA ARG A 139 12.77 24.60 22.21
C ARG A 139 13.67 23.75 21.32
N ASN A 140 13.10 23.26 20.23
CA ASN A 140 13.85 22.51 19.25
C ASN A 140 14.95 23.38 18.60
N ALA A 141 16.17 22.84 18.54
CA ALA A 141 17.33 23.46 17.91
C ALA A 141 17.75 22.75 16.60
N THR A 142 17.08 21.66 16.22
CA THR A 142 17.31 20.96 14.95
C THR A 142 16.56 21.65 13.79
N LYS A 143 16.88 21.24 12.56
CA LYS A 143 16.17 21.59 11.34
C LYS A 143 15.67 20.33 10.65
N GLU A 144 14.86 20.48 9.62
CA GLU A 144 14.36 19.38 8.81
C GLU A 144 13.57 18.34 9.63
N ILE A 145 12.91 18.77 10.71
CA ILE A 145 12.11 17.90 11.58
C ILE A 145 11.01 17.15 10.82
N GLU A 146 10.53 17.72 9.71
CA GLU A 146 9.56 17.08 8.83
C GLU A 146 10.00 15.73 8.27
N ARG A 147 11.32 15.47 8.17
CA ARG A 147 11.87 14.24 7.59
C ARG A 147 11.72 13.02 8.51
N GLU A 148 11.42 13.27 9.78
CA GLU A 148 11.34 12.24 10.83
C GLU A 148 9.96 12.16 11.46
N LEU A 149 9.01 12.91 10.89
CA LEU A 149 7.60 12.87 11.25
C LEU A 149 6.85 12.07 10.18
N PHE A 150 6.41 10.88 10.54
CA PHE A 150 5.75 9.95 9.64
C PHE A 150 4.28 9.80 9.99
N GLY A 151 3.51 9.27 9.05
CA GLY A 151 2.12 8.94 9.29
C GLY A 151 1.41 8.43 8.06
N TYR A 152 0.31 7.73 8.32
CA TYR A 152 -0.60 7.19 7.34
C TYR A 152 -2.03 7.51 7.75
N ARG A 153 -2.88 7.88 6.81
CA ARG A 153 -4.30 8.12 7.10
C ARG A 153 -5.20 7.74 5.94
N LEU A 154 -6.46 7.46 6.26
CA LEU A 154 -7.54 7.45 5.30
C LEU A 154 -8.13 8.85 5.17
N ASN A 155 -8.35 9.31 3.95
CA ASN A 155 -9.06 10.55 3.65
C ASN A 155 -9.86 10.38 2.36
N LYS A 156 -11.19 10.50 2.44
CA LYS A 156 -12.09 10.46 1.27
C LYS A 156 -11.83 9.28 0.34
N LYS A 157 -11.63 8.10 0.95
CA LYS A 157 -11.35 6.84 0.27
C LYS A 157 -9.98 6.76 -0.42
N MET A 158 -9.03 7.56 0.01
CA MET A 158 -7.64 7.48 -0.41
C MET A 158 -6.74 7.25 0.80
N LEU A 159 -5.75 6.38 0.63
CA LEU A 159 -4.66 6.24 1.58
C LEU A 159 -3.64 7.33 1.30
N GLU A 160 -3.37 8.13 2.30
CA GLU A 160 -2.38 9.19 2.24
C GLU A 160 -1.22 8.87 3.17
N THR A 161 -0.02 9.24 2.75
CA THR A 161 1.18 9.26 3.58
C THR A 161 1.55 10.70 3.90
N ARG A 162 2.23 10.88 5.02
CA ARG A 162 2.70 12.19 5.44
C ARG A 162 3.95 12.57 4.66
N LEU A 163 3.85 13.63 3.87
CA LEU A 163 4.97 14.28 3.21
C LEU A 163 4.96 15.73 3.65
N THR A 164 5.45 15.96 4.87
CA THR A 164 5.40 17.29 5.44
C THR A 164 6.47 18.16 4.76
N TYR A 165 6.04 19.22 4.09
CA TYR A 165 6.98 20.21 3.55
C TYR A 165 7.66 20.97 4.69
N LYS A 166 8.91 21.40 4.49
CA LYS A 166 9.65 22.24 5.44
C LYS A 166 8.88 23.48 5.91
N SER A 167 8.04 24.05 5.05
CA SER A 167 7.22 25.22 5.34
C SER A 167 6.02 24.94 6.25
N ALA A 168 5.60 23.68 6.37
CA ALA A 168 4.47 23.26 7.19
C ALA A 168 4.86 23.00 8.66
N VAL A 169 6.16 23.01 8.97
CA VAL A 169 6.66 22.71 10.33
C VAL A 169 7.49 23.85 10.88
N LYS A 170 7.15 24.27 12.10
CA LYS A 170 7.93 25.24 12.84
C LYS A 170 9.17 24.55 13.40
N GLN A 171 10.31 24.79 12.74
CA GLN A 171 11.58 24.16 13.11
C GLN A 171 11.96 24.46 14.56
N ASN A 172 11.91 25.72 15.00
CA ASN A 172 12.13 26.10 16.40
C ASN A 172 10.81 26.01 17.21
N CYS A 173 10.25 24.80 17.32
CA CYS A 173 9.02 24.54 18.06
C CYS A 173 9.25 24.46 19.58
N SER A 174 8.30 24.96 20.36
CA SER A 174 8.18 24.62 21.79
C SER A 174 7.47 23.27 21.97
N LEU A 175 7.43 22.74 23.19
CA LEU A 175 6.72 21.49 23.52
C LEU A 175 5.33 21.41 22.88
N GLU A 176 4.47 22.40 23.13
CA GLU A 176 3.11 22.44 22.56
C GLU A 176 3.08 22.46 21.02
N ASP A 177 4.04 23.16 20.41
CA ASP A 177 4.13 23.25 18.95
C ASP A 177 4.59 21.89 18.37
N CYS A 178 5.58 21.25 18.98
CA CYS A 178 6.14 19.98 18.49
C CYS A 178 5.14 18.82 18.69
N GLN A 179 4.46 18.75 19.84
CA GLN A 179 3.47 17.70 20.14
C GLN A 179 2.26 17.74 19.19
N ARG A 180 1.89 18.89 18.64
CA ARG A 180 0.81 18.98 17.62
C ARG A 180 1.09 18.13 16.39
N TYR A 181 2.37 17.86 16.09
CA TYR A 181 2.77 17.02 14.97
C TYR A 181 2.67 15.53 15.27
N THR A 182 2.53 15.12 16.53
CA THR A 182 2.44 13.72 16.95
C THR A 182 1.10 13.38 17.62
N GLN A 183 0.19 14.36 17.72
CA GLN A 183 -1.18 14.22 18.25
C GLN A 183 -2.23 14.06 17.15
N GLN A 184 -3.48 13.80 17.55
CA GLN A 184 -4.63 13.70 16.64
C GLN A 184 -4.80 14.91 15.71
N SER A 185 -4.39 16.13 16.12
CA SER A 185 -4.42 17.31 15.24
C SER A 185 -3.63 17.10 13.94
N ALA A 186 -2.55 16.31 13.98
CA ALA A 186 -1.73 15.98 12.82
C ALA A 186 -2.49 15.10 11.79
N CYS A 187 -3.50 14.35 12.22
CA CYS A 187 -4.36 13.61 11.30
C CYS A 187 -5.26 14.52 10.45
N ASN A 188 -5.46 15.78 10.88
CA ASN A 188 -6.25 16.76 10.13
C ASN A 188 -5.37 17.73 9.33
N HIS A 189 -4.16 18.03 9.82
CA HIS A 189 -3.23 19.01 9.24
C HIS A 189 -1.81 18.45 9.21
N GLY A 190 -0.98 18.79 8.22
CA GLY A 190 0.44 18.40 8.24
C GLY A 190 1.09 17.99 6.93
N GLY A 191 0.49 18.31 5.78
CA GLY A 191 1.07 17.95 4.48
C GLY A 191 0.92 16.46 4.21
N TRP A 192 -0.17 16.10 3.56
CA TRP A 192 -0.54 14.73 3.23
C TRP A 192 -0.59 14.58 1.72
N VAL A 193 -0.15 13.43 1.22
CA VAL A 193 -0.13 13.12 -0.22
C VAL A 193 -0.66 11.71 -0.44
N ASP A 194 -1.32 11.50 -1.57
CA ASP A 194 -1.85 10.21 -1.95
C ASP A 194 -0.70 9.20 -2.12
N LEU A 195 -0.84 8.03 -1.51
CA LEU A 195 0.15 6.94 -1.62
C LEU A 195 -0.13 6.03 -2.82
N LEU A 196 -1.35 6.07 -3.34
CA LEU A 196 -1.83 5.27 -4.46
C LEU A 196 -2.36 6.17 -5.57
N ASP A 197 -2.39 5.67 -6.81
CA ASP A 197 -2.98 6.40 -7.93
C ASP A 197 -4.50 6.56 -7.72
N ASP A 198 -4.93 7.81 -7.57
CA ASP A 198 -6.32 8.19 -7.34
C ASP A 198 -7.23 7.91 -8.53
N LYS A 199 -6.72 7.58 -9.71
CA LYS A 199 -7.53 7.19 -10.86
C LYS A 199 -7.79 5.69 -10.90
N GLU A 200 -6.94 4.91 -10.23
CA GLU A 200 -6.97 3.46 -10.31
C GLU A 200 -7.52 2.80 -9.04
N TYR A 201 -7.14 3.29 -7.86
CA TYR A 201 -7.45 2.64 -6.58
C TYR A 201 -8.39 3.47 -5.71
N GLU A 202 -9.21 2.78 -4.92
CA GLU A 202 -10.06 3.35 -3.88
C GLU A 202 -9.88 2.53 -2.60
N ILE A 203 -9.62 3.19 -1.48
CA ILE A 203 -9.47 2.55 -0.18
C ILE A 203 -10.76 2.72 0.61
N SER A 204 -11.40 1.61 0.94
CA SER A 204 -12.66 1.61 1.67
C SER A 204 -12.45 1.58 3.18
N HIS A 205 -11.38 0.91 3.64
CA HIS A 205 -11.07 0.74 5.05
C HIS A 205 -9.56 0.76 5.27
N LEU A 206 -9.15 1.48 6.31
CA LEU A 206 -7.83 1.45 6.91
C LEU A 206 -8.05 1.50 8.41
N THR A 207 -7.50 0.54 9.14
CA THR A 207 -7.49 0.57 10.61
C THR A 207 -6.10 0.24 11.15
N PHE A 208 -5.77 0.88 12.26
CA PHE A 208 -4.59 0.61 13.08
C PHE A 208 -5.09 0.20 14.46
N ASP A 209 -4.97 -1.08 14.81
CA ASP A 209 -5.52 -1.60 16.06
C ASP A 209 -4.41 -2.05 17.00
N TRP A 210 -4.46 -1.59 18.25
CA TRP A 210 -3.49 -1.98 19.26
C TRP A 210 -3.61 -3.46 19.60
N LEU A 211 -2.45 -4.12 19.70
CA LEU A 211 -2.33 -5.52 20.10
C LEU A 211 -1.43 -5.64 21.34
N ALA A 212 -1.60 -6.74 22.08
CA ALA A 212 -0.72 -7.17 23.16
C ALA A 212 -0.30 -6.03 24.12
N GLU A 213 -1.28 -5.35 24.72
CA GLU A 213 -1.04 -4.21 25.63
C GLU A 213 -0.20 -3.09 24.98
N GLN A 214 -0.55 -2.74 23.73
CA GLN A 214 0.10 -1.70 22.93
C GLN A 214 1.57 -2.00 22.53
N LYS A 215 1.98 -3.28 22.59
CA LYS A 215 3.29 -3.75 22.10
C LYS A 215 3.30 -4.12 20.61
N GLY A 216 2.15 -4.04 19.94
CA GLY A 216 2.05 -4.25 18.51
C GLY A 216 0.84 -3.53 17.92
N ILE A 217 0.83 -3.42 16.60
CA ILE A 217 -0.26 -2.83 15.82
C ILE A 217 -0.66 -3.80 14.72
N GLU A 218 -1.95 -4.10 14.62
CA GLU A 218 -2.51 -4.66 13.39
C GLU A 218 -2.83 -3.51 12.44
N VAL A 219 -2.30 -3.57 11.22
CA VAL A 219 -2.70 -2.67 10.13
C VAL A 219 -3.58 -3.46 9.19
N ARG A 220 -4.84 -3.05 9.04
CA ARG A 220 -5.80 -3.67 8.12
C ARG A 220 -6.16 -2.69 7.00
N LEU A 221 -6.11 -3.17 5.76
CA LEU A 221 -6.36 -2.36 4.57
C LEU A 221 -7.31 -3.09 3.62
N ILE A 222 -8.39 -2.41 3.20
CA ILE A 222 -9.35 -2.93 2.22
C ILE A 222 -9.50 -1.89 1.10
N GLY A 223 -9.22 -2.31 -0.12
CA GLY A 223 -9.35 -1.46 -1.31
C GLY A 223 -9.97 -2.17 -2.50
N ASN A 224 -10.30 -1.39 -3.51
CA ASN A 224 -10.89 -1.85 -4.76
C ASN A 224 -10.38 -1.05 -5.95
N LEU A 225 -10.51 -1.61 -7.15
CA LEU A 225 -10.24 -0.86 -8.39
C LEU A 225 -11.41 0.09 -8.67
N LYS A 226 -11.11 1.33 -9.09
CA LYS A 226 -12.14 2.33 -9.44
C LYS A 226 -12.93 1.92 -10.68
N GLN A 227 -12.24 1.37 -11.69
CA GLN A 227 -12.85 0.92 -12.94
C GLN A 227 -13.65 -0.38 -12.76
N ASN A 228 -13.31 -1.20 -11.76
CA ASN A 228 -14.00 -2.46 -11.47
C ASN A 228 -14.22 -2.65 -9.97
N LYS A 229 -15.26 -1.98 -9.44
CA LYS A 229 -15.58 -1.97 -8.00
C LYS A 229 -15.93 -3.33 -7.40
N LYS A 230 -16.19 -4.35 -8.23
CA LYS A 230 -16.42 -5.73 -7.77
C LYS A 230 -15.12 -6.43 -7.38
N ILE A 231 -13.98 -5.96 -7.90
CA ILE A 231 -12.66 -6.45 -7.53
C ILE A 231 -12.22 -5.71 -6.28
N ILE A 232 -12.39 -6.40 -5.15
CA ILE A 232 -12.03 -5.93 -3.80
C ILE A 232 -10.95 -6.87 -3.27
N TYR A 233 -9.95 -6.31 -2.59
CA TYR A 233 -8.94 -7.07 -1.89
C TYR A 233 -8.74 -6.52 -0.49
N GLU A 234 -8.48 -7.44 0.43
CA GLU A 234 -8.23 -7.17 1.83
C GLU A 234 -6.89 -7.78 2.21
N THR A 235 -6.10 -7.04 2.97
CA THR A 235 -4.85 -7.53 3.56
C THR A 235 -4.63 -6.91 4.93
N ALA A 236 -3.84 -7.58 5.75
CA ALA A 236 -3.42 -7.11 7.05
C ALA A 236 -1.97 -7.51 7.34
N ILE A 237 -1.33 -6.76 8.23
CA ILE A 237 -0.04 -7.12 8.82
C ILE A 237 -0.05 -6.81 10.30
N VAL A 238 0.64 -7.64 11.08
CA VAL A 238 0.92 -7.38 12.49
C VAL A 238 2.35 -6.87 12.62
N VAL A 239 2.51 -5.72 13.26
CA VAL A 239 3.79 -5.04 13.43
C VAL A 239 4.12 -5.01 14.92
N PRO A 240 5.20 -5.66 15.37
CA PRO A 240 5.68 -5.50 16.74
C PRO A 240 6.35 -4.13 16.92
N LEU A 241 6.05 -3.46 18.03
CA LEU A 241 6.70 -2.21 18.42
C LEU A 241 7.81 -2.51 19.42
N LEU A 242 9.06 -2.45 18.95
CA LEU A 242 10.21 -2.86 19.74
C LEU A 242 10.89 -1.70 20.48
N ASN A 243 10.70 -0.46 20.02
CA ASN A 243 11.43 0.71 20.54
C ASN A 243 10.58 1.62 21.45
N GLY A 244 9.34 1.21 21.77
CA GLY A 244 8.39 2.00 22.56
C GLY A 244 8.52 1.85 24.09
N GLY A 245 9.39 0.97 24.56
CA GLY A 245 9.71 0.80 25.98
C GLY A 245 10.85 1.73 26.41
N VAL A 246 10.74 2.31 27.61
CA VAL A 246 11.85 3.00 28.28
C VAL A 246 12.92 1.95 28.63
N PRO A 247 14.23 2.27 28.60
CA PRO A 247 15.26 1.43 29.23
C PRO A 247 14.97 1.16 30.72
#